data_AF-A0A1E5QN36-F1
#
_entry.id   AF-A0A1E5QN36-F1
#
_cell.length_a   1.000
_cell.length_b   1.000
_cell.length_c   1.000
_cell.angle_alpha   90.00
_cell.angle_beta   90.00
_cell.angle_gamma   90.00
#
_symmetry.space_group_name_H-M   'P 1'
#
loop_
_entity.id
_entity.type
_entity.pdbx_description
1 polymer ?
#
loop_
_entity_poly.entity_id
_entity_poly.type
_entity_poly.pdbx_seq_one_letter_code
_entity_poly.pdbx_strand_id
1 'polypeptide(L)'
;MSSLTSQNDKILLAFITALGRQDESLPSALQHQLHAIGQNLEARIVELPTIAANLPSLNQAYQTALADPQMDESDQGATLVSTNQDRSSQLRDRATKIFTDPDPVQAAQRNLPGKFGQVASNPFKRFFGRG
;
A
#
# COMPACT_ATOMS: atom_id res chain seq x y z
N MET A 1 -12.74 -17.66 16.15
CA MET A 1 -12.72 -16.24 16.55
C MET A 1 -11.59 -15.55 15.80
N SER A 2 -11.82 -14.99 14.61
CA SER A 2 -10.74 -14.39 13.79
C SER A 2 -11.20 -13.21 12.92
N SER A 3 -12.37 -12.63 13.19
CA SER A 3 -12.97 -11.61 12.30
C SER A 3 -12.29 -10.24 12.38
N LEU A 4 -11.60 -9.92 13.48
CA LEU A 4 -10.91 -8.65 13.68
C LEU A 4 -9.64 -8.52 12.83
N THR A 5 -8.95 -9.63 12.56
CA THR A 5 -7.73 -9.67 11.74
C THR A 5 -8.00 -9.35 10.26
N SER A 6 -9.06 -9.91 9.68
CA SER A 6 -9.39 -9.70 8.26
C SER A 6 -9.81 -8.26 7.94
N GLN A 7 -10.53 -7.61 8.87
CA GLN A 7 -10.89 -6.20 8.70
C GLN A 7 -9.66 -5.29 8.80
N ASN A 8 -8.76 -5.57 9.74
CA ASN A 8 -7.50 -4.83 9.89
C ASN A 8 -6.59 -4.98 8.66
N ASP A 9 -6.50 -6.18 8.10
CA ASP A 9 -5.72 -6.44 6.88
C ASP A 9 -6.33 -5.70 5.67
N LYS A 10 -7.66 -5.62 5.57
CA LYS A 10 -8.35 -4.84 4.52
C LYS A 10 -8.10 -3.34 4.68
N ILE A 11 -8.13 -2.82 5.91
CA ILE A 11 -7.77 -1.43 6.22
C ILE A 11 -6.33 -1.14 5.81
N LEU A 12 -5.38 -2.01 6.18
CA LEU A 12 -3.97 -1.88 5.82
C LEU A 12 -3.77 -1.89 4.31
N LEU A 13 -4.34 -2.88 3.61
CA LEU A 13 -4.20 -3.01 2.17
C LEU A 13 -4.78 -1.80 1.44
N ALA A 14 -5.98 -1.35 1.84
CA ALA A 14 -6.62 -0.17 1.28
C ALA A 14 -5.78 1.09 1.53
N PHE A 15 -5.19 1.22 2.71
CA PHE A 15 -4.35 2.36 3.06
C PHE A 15 -3.03 2.37 2.27
N ILE A 16 -2.33 1.24 2.18
CA ILE A 16 -1.12 1.09 1.36
C ILE A 16 -1.45 1.40 -0.11
N THR A 17 -2.60 0.94 -0.59
CA THR A 17 -3.03 1.22 -1.96
C THR A 17 -3.35 2.70 -2.17
N ALA A 18 -3.99 3.35 -1.19
CA ALA A 18 -4.24 4.78 -1.21
C ALA A 18 -2.93 5.58 -1.23
N LEU A 19 -1.95 5.19 -0.42
CA LEU A 19 -0.61 5.77 -0.40
C LEU A 19 0.06 5.63 -1.76
N GLY A 20 0.06 4.44 -2.36
CA GLY A 20 0.69 4.22 -3.65
C GLY A 20 -0.07 4.85 -4.83
N ARG A 21 -1.29 5.36 -4.62
CA ARG A 21 -2.01 6.20 -5.58
C ARG A 21 -1.79 7.70 -5.38
N GLN A 22 -1.11 8.11 -4.30
CA GLN A 22 -0.66 9.49 -4.17
C GLN A 22 0.52 9.74 -5.09
N ASP A 23 0.49 10.85 -5.83
CA ASP A 23 1.62 11.36 -6.61
C ASP A 23 2.54 12.27 -5.78
N GLU A 24 2.01 12.91 -4.74
CA GLU A 24 2.77 13.78 -3.85
C GLU A 24 3.20 13.07 -2.57
N SER A 25 4.42 13.37 -2.12
CA SER A 25 4.91 12.92 -0.81
C SER A 25 4.02 13.47 0.30
N LEU A 26 3.77 12.64 1.31
CA LEU A 26 2.98 13.07 2.46
C LEU A 26 3.67 14.21 3.22
N PRO A 27 2.91 15.13 3.84
CA PRO A 27 3.48 16.12 4.73
C PRO A 27 4.23 15.45 5.89
N SER A 28 5.34 16.05 6.33
CA SER A 28 6.27 15.47 7.32
C SER A 28 5.58 15.05 8.62
N ALA A 29 4.55 15.80 9.04
CA ALA A 29 3.74 15.47 10.21
C ALA A 29 3.03 14.10 10.05
N LEU A 30 2.50 13.80 8.86
CA LEU A 30 1.88 12.51 8.56
C LEU A 30 2.90 11.41 8.39
N GLN A 31 4.08 11.70 7.81
CA GLN A 31 5.17 10.73 7.74
C GLN A 31 5.60 10.28 9.15
N HIS A 32 5.74 11.22 10.10
CA HIS A 32 6.04 10.89 11.49
C HIS A 32 4.93 10.06 12.16
N GLN A 33 3.66 10.38 11.89
CA GLN A 33 2.53 9.59 12.39
C GLN A 33 2.55 8.17 11.80
N LEU A 34 2.79 8.02 10.49
CA LEU A 34 2.92 6.71 9.86
C LEU A 34 4.11 5.93 10.41
N HIS A 35 5.26 6.58 10.59
CA HIS A 35 6.42 5.95 11.19
C HIS A 35 6.14 5.43 12.61
N ALA A 36 5.44 6.22 13.43
CA ALA A 36 4.99 5.79 14.76
C ALA A 36 3.98 4.62 14.69
N ILE A 37 3.12 4.59 13.67
CA ILE A 37 2.20 3.48 13.43
C ILE A 37 2.96 2.24 12.97
N GLY A 38 3.94 2.35 12.07
CA GLY A 38 4.76 1.23 11.64
C GLY A 38 5.48 0.56 12.80
N GLN A 39 5.97 1.34 13.77
CA GLN A 39 6.57 0.80 14.99
C GLN A 39 5.59 0.06 15.91
N ASN A 40 4.28 0.35 15.82
CA ASN A 40 3.26 -0.27 16.66
C ASN A 40 1.97 -0.53 15.88
N LEU A 41 2.12 -1.28 14.78
CA LEU A 41 1.09 -1.44 13.76
C LEU A 41 -0.19 -2.08 14.31
N GLU A 42 -0.06 -3.10 15.16
CA GLU A 42 -1.21 -3.83 15.71
C GLU A 42 -2.05 -2.96 16.65
N ALA A 43 -1.43 -2.11 17.48
CA ALA A 43 -2.17 -1.24 18.39
C ALA A 43 -2.75 -0.01 17.68
N ARG A 44 -2.13 0.43 16.57
CA ARG A 44 -2.42 1.72 15.93
C ARG A 44 -3.09 1.62 14.55
N ILE A 45 -3.39 0.42 14.07
CA ILE A 45 -4.11 0.19 12.81
C ILE A 45 -5.44 0.96 12.74
N VAL A 46 -6.13 1.09 13.86
CA VAL A 46 -7.40 1.81 13.97
C VAL A 46 -7.24 3.32 13.77
N GLU A 47 -6.02 3.85 13.85
CA GLU A 47 -5.70 5.26 13.58
C GLU A 47 -5.54 5.54 12.08
N LEU A 48 -5.26 4.51 11.24
CA LEU A 48 -5.04 4.67 9.80
C LEU A 48 -6.23 5.31 9.06
N PRO A 49 -7.50 4.91 9.29
CA PRO A 49 -8.64 5.58 8.67
C PRO A 49 -8.76 7.05 9.06
N THR A 50 -8.42 7.38 10.31
CA THR A 50 -8.44 8.77 10.80
C THR A 50 -7.37 9.60 10.11
N ILE A 51 -6.18 9.03 9.89
CA ILE A 51 -5.11 9.66 9.12
C ILE A 51 -5.52 9.84 7.67
N ALA A 52 -6.18 8.85 7.07
CA ALA A 52 -6.73 8.99 5.73
C ALA A 52 -7.72 10.14 5.66
N ALA A 53 -8.62 10.26 6.65
CA ALA A 53 -9.61 11.33 6.72
C ALA A 53 -9.00 12.73 6.85
N ASN A 54 -7.79 12.86 7.41
CA ASN A 54 -7.09 14.14 7.53
C ASN A 54 -6.66 14.72 6.17
N LEU A 55 -6.56 13.90 5.12
CA LEU A 55 -6.26 14.35 3.76
C LEU A 55 -7.39 13.96 2.80
N PRO A 56 -8.08 14.91 2.16
CA PRO A 56 -9.19 14.59 1.26
C PRO A 56 -8.76 13.66 0.11
N SER A 57 -7.59 13.90 -0.49
CA SER A 57 -7.03 13.07 -1.56
C SER A 57 -6.74 11.64 -1.11
N LEU A 58 -6.25 11.47 0.13
CA LEU A 58 -5.93 10.16 0.68
C LEU A 58 -7.19 9.42 1.13
N ASN A 59 -8.14 10.12 1.76
CA ASN A 59 -9.44 9.59 2.12
C ASN A 59 -10.19 9.07 0.90
N GLN A 60 -10.22 9.85 -0.19
CA GLN A 60 -10.90 9.43 -1.42
C GLN A 60 -10.23 8.19 -2.03
N ALA A 61 -8.90 8.17 -2.12
CA ALA A 61 -8.16 7.01 -2.61
C ALA A 61 -8.36 5.78 -1.71
N TYR A 62 -8.43 5.97 -0.40
CA TYR A 62 -8.68 4.94 0.61
C TYR A 62 -10.09 4.36 0.50
N GLN A 63 -11.11 5.22 0.37
CA GLN A 63 -12.50 4.81 0.16
C GLN A 63 -12.66 4.06 -1.15
N THR A 64 -12.03 4.55 -2.23
CA THR A 64 -12.02 3.85 -3.52
C THR A 64 -11.34 2.49 -3.40
N ALA A 65 -10.23 2.39 -2.67
CA ALA A 65 -9.53 1.12 -2.43
C ALA A 65 -10.36 0.15 -1.58
N LEU A 66 -11.06 0.64 -0.55
CA LEU A 66 -11.98 -0.17 0.26
C LEU A 66 -13.19 -0.68 -0.53
N ALA A 67 -13.69 0.13 -1.45
CA ALA A 67 -14.82 -0.19 -2.31
C ALA A 67 -14.43 -1.07 -3.52
N ASP A 68 -13.14 -1.28 -3.76
CA ASP A 68 -12.63 -2.04 -4.90
C ASP A 68 -12.79 -3.55 -4.66
N PRO A 69 -13.67 -4.24 -5.42
CA PRO A 69 -13.89 -5.67 -5.26
C PRO A 69 -12.70 -6.50 -5.77
N GLN A 70 -11.81 -5.92 -6.59
CA GLN A 70 -10.60 -6.59 -7.07
C GLN A 70 -9.56 -6.81 -5.96
N MET A 71 -9.66 -6.08 -4.84
CA MET A 71 -8.90 -6.39 -3.62
C MET A 71 -9.29 -7.74 -3.00
N ASP A 72 -10.54 -8.18 -3.20
CA ASP A 72 -11.06 -9.48 -2.77
C ASP A 72 -10.76 -10.58 -3.83
N GLU A 73 -10.59 -10.23 -5.12
CA GLU A 73 -10.37 -11.21 -6.21
C GLU A 73 -8.91 -11.51 -6.55
N SER A 74 -7.94 -10.74 -6.05
CA SER A 74 -6.51 -11.12 -6.11
C SER A 74 -6.19 -12.38 -5.26
N ASP A 75 -7.23 -13.02 -4.70
CA ASP A 75 -7.25 -14.04 -3.66
C ASP A 75 -7.62 -15.45 -4.17
N GLN A 76 -8.19 -15.61 -5.37
CA GLN A 76 -8.79 -16.90 -5.77
C GLN A 76 -7.85 -17.87 -6.51
N GLY A 77 -6.56 -17.54 -6.66
CA GLY A 77 -5.63 -18.31 -7.50
C GLY A 77 -4.89 -19.48 -6.82
N ALA A 78 -4.81 -19.57 -5.49
CA ALA A 78 -3.99 -20.61 -4.86
C ALA A 78 -4.52 -21.05 -3.49
N THR A 79 -5.30 -22.13 -3.54
CA THR A 79 -5.32 -23.30 -2.65
C THR A 79 -4.65 -23.19 -1.27
N LEU A 80 -5.42 -23.62 -0.25
CA LEU A 80 -5.06 -24.12 1.08
C LEU A 80 -5.11 -23.12 2.25
N VAL A 81 -6.04 -23.42 3.16
CA VAL A 81 -6.42 -22.74 4.43
C VAL A 81 -5.24 -22.42 5.38
N SER A 82 -4.02 -22.88 5.11
CA SER A 82 -2.79 -22.55 5.89
C SER A 82 -2.14 -21.20 5.53
N THR A 83 -2.51 -20.54 4.43
CA THR A 83 -1.82 -19.31 3.97
C THR A 83 -2.33 -18.01 4.59
N ASN A 84 -3.52 -17.99 5.18
CA ASN A 84 -4.13 -16.74 5.65
C ASN A 84 -3.36 -16.08 6.81
N GLN A 85 -2.88 -16.84 7.79
CA GLN A 85 -2.07 -16.30 8.89
C GLN A 85 -0.70 -15.82 8.42
N ASP A 86 -0.06 -16.57 7.52
CA ASP A 86 1.25 -16.20 6.96
C ASP A 86 1.13 -14.92 6.13
N ARG A 87 0.05 -14.80 5.34
CA ARG A 87 -0.25 -13.63 4.52
C ARG A 87 -0.58 -12.38 5.35
N SER A 88 -1.39 -12.51 6.40
CA SER A 88 -1.63 -11.39 7.33
C SER A 88 -0.30 -10.90 7.92
N SER A 89 0.56 -11.82 8.32
CA SER A 89 1.89 -11.50 8.86
C SER A 89 2.76 -10.80 7.82
N GLN A 90 2.84 -11.33 6.59
CA GLN A 90 3.56 -10.71 5.48
C GLN A 90 3.02 -9.32 5.13
N LEU A 91 1.70 -9.12 5.15
CA LEU A 91 1.07 -7.84 4.87
C LEU A 91 1.39 -6.80 5.96
N ARG A 92 1.43 -7.21 7.22
CA ARG A 92 1.84 -6.38 8.35
C ARG A 92 3.32 -6.04 8.33
N ASP A 93 4.18 -7.00 8.04
CA ASP A 93 5.62 -6.78 7.84
C ASP A 93 5.86 -5.78 6.71
N ARG A 94 5.13 -5.93 5.61
CA ARG A 94 5.18 -5.02 4.48
C ARG A 94 4.69 -3.62 4.83
N ALA A 95 3.55 -3.52 5.51
CA ALA A 95 3.00 -2.25 5.98
C ALA A 95 4.01 -1.53 6.88
N THR A 96 4.62 -2.27 7.81
CA THR A 96 5.65 -1.76 8.72
C THR A 96 6.83 -1.20 7.95
N LYS A 97 7.35 -1.94 6.96
CA LYS A 97 8.44 -1.46 6.09
C LYS A 97 8.06 -0.20 5.31
N ILE A 98 6.85 -0.13 4.78
CA ILE A 98 6.37 1.04 4.03
C ILE A 98 6.22 2.25 4.95
N PHE A 99 5.64 2.06 6.13
CA PHE A 99 5.39 3.16 7.07
C PHE A 99 6.64 3.67 7.78
N THR A 100 7.65 2.81 7.94
CA THR A 100 8.96 3.20 8.51
C THR A 100 9.94 3.73 7.47
N ASP A 101 9.57 3.72 6.19
CA ASP A 101 10.39 4.29 5.11
C ASP A 101 10.38 5.84 5.19
N PRO A 102 11.49 6.52 4.85
CA PRO A 102 11.53 7.98 4.75
C PRO A 102 10.53 8.54 3.73
N ASP A 103 10.16 7.78 2.69
CA ASP A 103 9.07 8.15 1.79
C ASP A 103 8.04 7.02 1.67
N PRO A 104 7.00 7.02 2.55
CA PRO A 104 6.01 5.95 2.57
C PRO A 104 5.17 5.88 1.28
N VAL A 105 5.08 6.97 0.51
CA VAL A 105 4.36 7.01 -0.76
C VAL A 105 5.17 6.25 -1.82
N GLN A 106 6.47 6.55 -1.95
CA GLN A 106 7.34 5.79 -2.86
C GLN A 106 7.48 4.32 -2.45
N ALA A 107 7.59 4.05 -1.15
CA ALA A 107 7.64 2.69 -0.65
C ALA A 107 6.35 1.92 -0.98
N ALA A 108 5.17 2.56 -0.84
CA ALA A 108 3.90 1.97 -1.22
C ALA A 108 3.78 1.75 -2.73
N GLN A 109 4.19 2.72 -3.56
CA GLN A 109 4.19 2.60 -5.03
C GLN A 109 5.03 1.41 -5.52
N ARG A 110 6.24 1.24 -4.98
CA ARG A 110 7.12 0.08 -5.27
C ARG A 110 6.50 -1.25 -4.88
N ASN A 111 5.55 -1.22 -3.95
CA ASN A 111 4.90 -2.38 -3.39
C ASN A 111 3.48 -2.62 -3.95
N LEU A 112 2.95 -1.75 -4.80
CA LEU A 112 1.65 -2.02 -5.41
C LEU A 112 1.76 -3.10 -6.50
N PRO A 113 1.08 -4.25 -6.38
CA PRO A 113 0.98 -5.20 -7.46
C PRO A 113 0.06 -4.62 -8.54
N GLY A 114 0.63 -3.97 -9.55
CA GLY A 114 -0.12 -3.67 -10.79
C GLY A 114 0.15 -2.35 -11.50
N LYS A 115 0.82 -1.35 -10.93
CA LYS A 115 1.15 -0.11 -11.67
C LYS A 115 2.45 0.50 -11.17
N PHE A 116 3.51 0.27 -11.93
CA PHE A 116 4.71 1.10 -12.17
C PHE A 116 5.88 0.19 -12.61
N GLY A 117 5.57 -0.81 -13.45
CA GLY A 117 6.53 -1.80 -13.94
C GLY A 117 6.42 -2.05 -15.45
N GLN A 118 6.02 -1.04 -16.24
CA GLN A 118 6.30 -1.00 -17.68
C GLN A 118 6.61 0.45 -18.09
N VAL A 119 7.52 1.09 -17.36
CA VAL A 119 8.42 2.04 -18.01
C VAL A 119 9.75 1.31 -18.12
N ALA A 120 9.77 0.31 -19.02
CA ALA A 120 11.03 -0.08 -19.64
C ALA A 120 11.49 1.16 -20.40
N SER A 121 12.25 1.97 -19.67
CA SER A 121 13.13 3.01 -20.16
C SER A 121 13.62 2.60 -21.54
N ASN A 122 13.16 3.31 -22.56
CA ASN A 122 13.60 3.13 -23.92
C ASN A 122 14.96 3.83 -24.05
N PRO A 123 16.13 3.15 -24.02
CA PRO A 123 17.41 3.82 -23.92
C PRO A 123 18.26 3.61 -25.18
N PHE A 124 17.66 3.40 -26.35
CA PHE A 124 18.42 3.46 -27.61
C PHE A 124 17.63 4.20 -28.69
N LYS A 125 17.56 5.53 -28.51
CA LYS A 125 17.97 6.45 -29.57
C LYS A 125 19.31 5.96 -30.14
N ARG A 126 19.29 5.08 -31.14
CA ARG A 126 20.41 4.95 -32.07
C ARG A 126 20.21 6.00 -33.15
N PHE A 127 20.89 7.11 -32.90
CA PHE A 127 21.23 8.17 -33.83
C PHE A 127 21.68 7.61 -35.20
N PHE A 128 21.20 8.27 -36.27
CA PHE A 128 21.89 8.67 -37.51
C PHE A 128 22.80 7.70 -38.30
N GLY A 129 22.56 7.71 -39.63
CA GLY A 129 23.50 7.37 -40.71
C GLY A 129 22.81 6.48 -41.75
N ARG A 130 22.21 6.97 -42.85
CA ARG A 130 22.82 7.54 -44.07
C ARG A 130 24.03 6.72 -44.56
N GLY A 131 23.80 5.95 -45.62
CA GLY A 131 24.77 5.17 -46.39
C GLY A 131 24.03 4.44 -47.50
#